data_AF-D5BHV9-F1
#
_entry.id   AF-D5BHV9-F1
#
_cell.length_a   1.000
_cell.length_b   1.000
_cell.length_c   1.000
_cell.angle_alpha   90.00
_cell.angle_beta   90.00
_cell.angle_gamma   90.00
#
_symmetry.space_group_name_H-M   'P 1'
#
loop_
_entity.id
_entity.type
_entity.pdbx_description
1 polymer ?
#
loop_
_entity_poly.entity_id
_entity_poly.type
_entity_poly.pdbx_seq_one_letter_code
_entity_poly.pdbx_strand_id
1 'polypeptide(L)' 'MSPGPVQREGFDSVVPNEEAKDHLALATALQRLGSPYEIAKAVLFLASDEASFIMRTELLVGGGYTTFTKK' A
#
# COMPACT_ATOMS: atom_id res chain seq x y z
N MET A 1 10.02 -0.56 4.92
CA MET A 1 8.64 -0.17 4.55
C MET A 1 8.24 -1.03 3.38
N SER A 2 7.03 -1.58 3.43
CA SER A 2 6.51 -2.52 2.43
C SER A 2 5.13 -2.05 1.97
N PRO A 3 5.03 -1.44 0.78
CA PRO A 3 3.74 -1.03 0.21
C PRO A 3 2.87 -2.24 -0.18
N GLY A 4 1.56 -2.09 -0.05
CA GLY A 4 0.58 -2.96 -0.73
C GLY A 4 0.31 -2.51 -2.17
N PRO A 5 -0.81 -2.95 -2.79
CA PRO A 5 -1.21 -2.55 -4.12
C PRO A 5 -1.48 -1.05 -4.21
N VAL A 6 -0.77 -0.36 -5.09
CA VAL A 6 -0.83 1.10 -5.26
C VAL A 6 -0.90 1.44 -6.74
N GLN A 7 -1.85 2.29 -7.12
CA GLN A 7 -1.95 2.81 -8.48
C GLN A 7 -0.81 3.81 -8.71
N ARG A 8 0.11 3.50 -9.63
CA ARG A 8 1.27 4.36 -9.93
C ARG A 8 1.54 4.44 -11.43
N GLU A 9 2.44 5.31 -11.83
CA GLU A 9 2.91 5.36 -13.21
C GLU A 9 3.47 4.00 -13.65
N GLY A 10 3.08 3.56 -14.84
CA GLY A 10 3.42 2.24 -15.39
C GLY A 10 2.67 1.07 -14.76
N PHE A 11 1.80 1.29 -13.77
CA PHE A 11 1.03 0.19 -13.15
C PHE A 11 0.12 -0.51 -14.16
N ASP A 12 -0.57 0.26 -15.00
CA ASP A 12 -1.48 -0.27 -16.02
C ASP A 12 -0.74 -1.09 -17.10
N SER A 13 0.56 -0.87 -17.29
CA SER A 13 1.37 -1.68 -18.20
C SER A 13 1.71 -3.06 -17.60
N VAL A 14 1.74 -3.17 -16.27
CA VAL A 14 2.03 -4.41 -15.53
C VAL A 14 0.75 -5.18 -15.19
N VAL A 15 -0.33 -4.45 -14.88
CA VAL A 15 -1.66 -4.99 -14.59
C VAL A 15 -2.67 -4.37 -15.57
N PRO A 16 -2.69 -4.82 -16.84
CA PRO A 16 -3.50 -4.18 -17.89
C PRO A 16 -4.98 -4.52 -17.84
N ASN A 17 -5.36 -5.61 -17.15
CA ASN A 17 -6.75 -6.04 -17.04
C ASN A 17 -7.44 -5.38 -15.83
N GLU A 18 -8.59 -4.75 -16.07
CA GLU A 18 -9.42 -4.14 -15.01
C GLU A 18 -9.89 -5.17 -13.97
N GLU A 19 -10.23 -6.39 -14.37
CA GLU A 19 -10.62 -7.44 -13.43
C GLU A 19 -9.48 -7.79 -12.45
N ALA A 20 -8.23 -7.73 -12.92
CA ALA A 20 -7.06 -7.95 -12.07
C ALA A 20 -6.83 -6.78 -11.11
N LYS A 21 -7.12 -5.54 -11.53
CA LYS A 21 -7.07 -4.36 -10.66
C LYS A 21 -8.16 -4.42 -9.59
N ASP A 22 -9.37 -4.81 -9.98
CA ASP A 22 -10.50 -5.01 -9.08
C ASP A 22 -10.19 -6.11 -8.05
N HIS A 23 -9.57 -7.21 -8.49
CA HIS A 23 -9.15 -8.27 -7.57
C HIS A 23 -8.14 -7.76 -6.53
N LEU A 24 -7.15 -6.97 -6.94
CA LEU A 24 -6.18 -6.35 -6.03
C LEU A 24 -6.84 -5.35 -5.08
N ALA A 25 -7.81 -4.57 -5.56
CA ALA A 25 -8.59 -3.66 -4.73
C ALA A 25 -9.40 -4.44 -3.69
N LEU A 26 -10.11 -5.50 -4.09
CA LEU A 26 -10.93 -6.33 -3.20
C LEU A 26 -10.11 -7.11 -2.17
N ALA A 27 -8.82 -7.36 -2.46
CA ALA A 27 -7.88 -7.98 -1.52
C ALA A 27 -7.41 -7.02 -0.41
N THR A 28 -7.68 -5.72 -0.52
CA THR A 28 -7.44 -4.75 0.55
C THR A 28 -8.70 -4.59 1.39
N ALA A 29 -8.55 -4.34 2.70
CA ALA A 29 -9.70 -4.08 3.58
C ALA A 29 -10.42 -2.78 3.21
N LEU A 30 -9.70 -1.82 2.63
CA LEU A 30 -10.25 -0.56 2.12
C LEU A 30 -10.92 -0.69 0.75
N GLN A 31 -10.89 -1.88 0.14
CA GLN A 31 -11.51 -2.20 -1.15
C GLN A 31 -11.10 -1.25 -2.29
N ARG A 32 -9.85 -0.77 -2.24
CA ARG A 32 -9.24 0.09 -3.26
C ARG A 32 -7.74 -0.10 -3.33
N LEU A 33 -7.15 0.29 -4.46
CA LEU A 33 -5.72 0.50 -4.56
C LEU A 33 -5.32 1.74 -3.74
N GLY A 34 -4.12 1.69 -3.16
CA GLY A 34 -3.50 2.85 -2.56
C GLY A 34 -3.08 3.90 -3.60
N SER A 35 -2.87 5.11 -3.14
CA SER A 35 -2.25 6.20 -3.91
C SER A 35 -0.75 6.31 -3.58
N PRO A 36 0.11 6.73 -4.54
CA PRO A 36 1.53 6.96 -4.26
C PRO A 36 1.75 8.00 -3.16
N TYR A 37 0.81 8.95 -3.01
CA TYR A 37 0.85 9.95 -1.95
C TYR A 37 0.66 9.37 -0.55
N GLU A 38 -0.08 8.26 -0.41
CA GLU A 38 -0.24 7.59 0.89
C GLU A 38 1.08 6.93 1.31
N ILE A 39 1.80 6.35 0.35
CA ILE A 39 3.15 5.81 0.58
C ILE A 39 4.13 6.93 0.90
N ALA A 40 4.10 8.03 0.14
CA ALA A 40 4.98 9.19 0.37
C ALA A 40 4.80 9.78 1.77
N LYS A 41 3.56 9.89 2.28
CA LYS A 41 3.30 10.34 3.64
C LYS A 41 3.87 9.40 4.70
N ALA A 42 3.76 8.08 4.49
CA ALA A 42 4.36 7.11 5.41
C ALA A 42 5.90 7.19 5.41
N VAL A 43 6.52 7.37 4.24
CA VAL A 43 7.97 7.61 4.13
C VAL A 43 8.35 8.91 4.84
N LEU A 44 7.59 9.99 4.63
CA LEU A 44 7.87 11.28 5.26
C LEU A 44 7.82 11.20 6.78
N PHE A 45 6.82 10.50 7.34
CA PHE A 45 6.74 10.22 8.76
C PHE A 45 7.95 9.42 9.27
N LEU A 46 8.34 8.35 8.58
CA LEU A 46 9.51 7.55 8.98
C LEU A 46 10.82 8.33 8.90
N ALA A 47 10.90 9.34 8.04
CA ALA A 47 12.06 10.19 7.88
C ALA A 47 12.08 11.39 8.85
N SER A 48 11.02 11.63 9.61
CA SER A 48 10.88 12.79 10.48
C SER A 48 11.20 12.46 11.94
N ASP A 49 11.39 13.50 12.77
CA ASP A 49 11.74 13.35 14.19
C ASP A 49 10.63 12.66 15.00
N GLU A 50 9.39 12.69 14.52
CA GLU A 50 8.25 11.99 15.08
C GLU A 50 8.43 10.46 15.11
N ALA A 51 9.28 9.92 14.23
CA ALA A 51 9.62 8.50 14.19
C ALA A 51 10.95 8.18 14.91
N SER A 52 11.50 9.09 15.72
CA SER A 52 12.83 8.96 16.37
C SER A 52 13.04 7.70 17.20
N PHE A 53 11.98 7.05 17.68
CA PHE A 53 12.06 5.80 18.43
C PHE A 53 11.63 4.54 17.64
N ILE A 54 11.34 4.69 16.35
CA ILE A 54 10.97 3.59 15.46
C ILE A 54 12.23 3.09 14.75
N MET A 55 12.73 1.93 15.17
CA MET A 55 13.95 1.35 14.63
C MET A 55 13.77 -0.14 14.36
N ARG A 56 14.45 -0.66 13.31
CA ARG A 56 14.45 -2.09 12.92
C ARG A 56 13.06 -2.71 12.75
N THR A 57 12.08 -1.92 12.28
CA THR A 57 10.72 -2.41 12.02
C THR A 57 10.37 -2.34 10.54
N GLU A 58 9.48 -3.23 10.11
CA GLU A 58 8.88 -3.21 8.79
C GLU A 58 7.48 -2.58 8.88
N LEU A 59 7.32 -1.39 8.31
CA LEU A 59 6.02 -0.75 8.19
C LEU A 59 5.30 -1.23 6.93
N LEU A 60 4.26 -2.06 7.08
CA LEU A 60 3.34 -2.45 6.01
C LEU A 60 2.32 -1.33 5.76
N VAL A 61 2.31 -0.79 4.54
CA VAL A 61 1.38 0.28 4.12
C VAL A 61 0.56 -0.23 2.94
N GLY A 62 -0.49 -1.00 3.26
CA GLY A 62 -1.25 -1.73 2.24
C GLY A 62 -2.76 -1.71 2.39
N GLY A 63 -3.34 -0.82 3.20
CA GLY A 63 -4.81 -0.76 3.37
C GLY A 63 -5.44 -2.07 3.86
N GLY A 64 -4.70 -2.87 4.63
CA GLY A 64 -5.11 -4.20 5.10
C GLY A 64 -4.75 -5.37 4.16
N TYR A 65 -4.06 -5.12 3.04
CA TYR A 65 -3.54 -6.17 2.16
C TYR A 65 -2.67 -7.17 2.93
N THR A 66 -2.72 -8.46 2.58
CA THR A 66 -2.07 -9.62 3.24
C THR A 66 -2.61 -10.07 4.60
N THR A 67 -3.23 -9.17 5.39
CA THR A 67 -3.83 -9.53 6.69
C THR A 67 -5.35 -9.69 6.59
N PHE A 68 -5.98 -9.10 5.56
CA PHE A 68 -7.41 -9.19 5.33
C PHE A 68 -7.79 -10.57 4.77
N THR A 69 -8.33 -11.42 5.64
CA THR A 69 -9.06 -12.63 5.24
C THR A 69 -10.55 -12.34 5.41
N LYS A 70 -11.31 -12.28 4.31
CA LYS A 70 -12.79 -12.38 4.37
C LYS A 70 -13.12 -13.79 4.88
N LYS A 71 -13.74 -13.89 6.06
CA LYS A 71 -14.44 -15.10 6.49
C LYS A 71 -15.69 -15.30 5.64
#